data_AF-A0A660U9X4-F1
#
_entry.id   AF-A0A660U9X4-F1
#
_cell.length_a   1.000
_cell.length_b   1.000
_cell.length_c   1.000
_cell.angle_alpha   90.00
_cell.angle_beta   90.00
_cell.angle_gamma   90.00
#
_symmetry.space_group_name_H-M   'P 1'
#
loop_
_entity.id
_entity.type
_entity.pdbx_description
1 polymer ?
#
loop_
_entity_poly.entity_id
_entity_poly.type
_entity_poly.pdbx_seq_one_letter_code
_entity_poly.pdbx_strand_id
1 'polypeptide(L)'
;MILYDDPATENLRIEEIADYLSSKLPRLEVEVRPGFFQHHLGGLAPSERERAIDLLAREIASCRVRNPFRPIWGVDFEPLYGEVEFERRGVENPSRKPFGIIYD
;
A
#
# COMPACT_ATOMS: atom_id res chain seq x y z
N MET A 1 -8.77 -10.30 13.18
CA MET A 1 -8.88 -9.15 12.23
C MET A 1 -7.58 -8.39 12.30
N ILE A 2 -7.03 -8.03 11.14
CA ILE A 2 -5.77 -7.30 11.07
C ILE A 2 -6.06 -5.85 10.73
N LEU A 3 -5.48 -4.95 11.52
CA LEU A 3 -5.48 -3.52 11.28
C LEU A 3 -4.04 -3.10 10.95
N TYR A 4 -3.86 -2.39 9.85
CA TYR A 4 -2.60 -1.76 9.51
C TYR A 4 -2.70 -0.28 9.84
N ASP A 5 -1.70 0.25 10.52
CA ASP A 5 -1.56 1.68 10.70
C ASP A 5 -1.24 2.39 9.37
N ASP A 6 -1.53 3.69 9.28
CA ASP A 6 -1.21 4.50 8.11
C ASP A 6 -0.14 5.55 8.47
N PRO A 7 1.12 5.34 8.06
CA PRO A 7 2.21 6.24 8.42
C PRO A 7 2.14 7.61 7.72
N ALA A 8 1.19 7.82 6.79
CA ALA A 8 0.91 9.13 6.20
C ALA A 8 -0.19 9.91 6.97
N THR A 9 -1.01 9.25 7.79
CA THR A 9 -2.16 9.87 8.45
C THR A 9 -1.87 10.19 9.92
N GLU A 10 -1.50 11.44 10.18
CA GLU A 10 -1.08 11.93 11.52
C GLU A 10 -2.16 11.81 12.61
N ASN A 11 -3.43 11.86 12.23
CA ASN A 11 -4.57 11.85 13.15
C ASN A 11 -5.24 10.48 13.27
N LEU A 12 -4.70 9.44 12.63
CA LEU A 12 -5.22 8.09 12.77
C LEU A 12 -4.79 7.53 14.14
N ARG A 13 -5.76 7.23 15.00
CA ARG A 13 -5.54 6.57 16.29
C ARG A 13 -5.94 5.11 16.14
N ILE A 14 -5.11 4.32 15.47
CA ILE A 14 -5.45 2.94 15.12
C ILE A 14 -5.72 2.06 16.35
N GLU A 15 -5.04 2.34 17.47
CA GLU A 15 -5.26 1.65 18.74
C GLU A 15 -6.64 1.92 19.34
N GLU A 16 -7.16 3.16 19.23
CA GLU A 16 -8.53 3.47 19.67
C GLU A 16 -9.58 2.70 18.85
N ILE A 17 -9.31 2.50 17.56
CA ILE A 17 -10.17 1.67 16.68
C ILE A 17 -10.10 0.20 17.11
N ALA A 18 -8.89 -0.31 17.39
CA ALA A 18 -8.69 -1.67 17.84
C ALA A 18 -9.39 -1.97 19.17
N ASP A 19 -9.27 -1.06 20.13
CA ASP A 19 -9.93 -1.12 21.43
C ASP A 19 -11.45 -1.09 21.29
N TYR A 20 -11.96 -0.17 20.45
CA TYR A 20 -13.38 -0.08 20.16
C TYR A 20 -13.91 -1.39 19.59
N LEU A 21 -13.26 -1.96 18.57
CA LEU A 21 -13.65 -3.22 17.96
C LEU A 21 -13.62 -4.38 18.96
N SER A 22 -12.55 -4.48 19.75
CA SER A 22 -12.40 -5.51 20.77
C SER A 22 -13.51 -5.42 21.84
N SER A 23 -13.91 -4.19 22.22
CA SER A 23 -15.01 -3.97 23.17
C SER A 23 -16.38 -4.39 22.63
N LYS A 24 -16.62 -4.18 21.33
CA LYS A 24 -17.90 -4.51 20.67
C LYS A 24 -17.99 -5.97 20.27
N LEU A 25 -16.86 -6.58 19.95
CA LEU A 25 -16.75 -7.93 19.41
C LEU A 25 -15.75 -8.73 20.27
N PRO A 26 -16.12 -9.14 21.49
CA PRO A 26 -15.18 -9.75 22.44
C PRO A 26 -14.60 -11.11 22.03
N ARG A 27 -15.15 -11.73 20.97
CA ARG A 27 -14.62 -12.97 20.38
C ARG A 27 -13.71 -12.70 19.17
N LEU A 28 -13.60 -11.46 18.73
CA LEU A 28 -12.76 -11.08 17.62
C LEU A 28 -11.39 -10.70 18.16
N GLU A 29 -10.37 -11.47 17.81
CA GLU A 29 -8.99 -11.05 18.03
C GLU A 29 -8.65 -9.93 17.05
N VAL A 30 -8.18 -8.79 17.57
CA VAL A 30 -7.72 -7.65 16.78
C VAL A 30 -6.21 -7.54 16.91
N GLU A 31 -5.52 -7.54 15.79
CA GLU A 31 -4.07 -7.35 15.73
C GLU A 31 -3.77 -6.05 14.99
N VAL A 32 -3.07 -5.13 15.67
CA VAL A 32 -2.56 -3.91 15.06
C VAL A 32 -1.14 -4.16 14.56
N ARG A 33 -0.88 -3.77 13.32
CA ARG A 33 0.42 -3.87 12.65
C ARG A 33 0.88 -2.48 12.20
N PRO A 34 2.21 -2.27 12.08
CA PRO A 34 2.75 -1.11 11.36
C PRO A 34 2.23 -1.05 9.93
N GLY A 35 2.49 0.04 9.20
CA GLY A 35 2.00 0.18 7.83
C GLY A 35 2.29 -1.02 6.94
N PHE A 36 1.37 -1.34 6.02
CA PHE A 36 1.39 -2.59 5.24
C PHE A 36 2.77 -2.92 4.66
N PHE A 37 3.38 -1.95 3.96
CA PHE A 37 4.72 -2.13 3.38
C PHE A 37 5.81 -2.27 4.45
N GLN A 38 5.73 -1.54 5.55
CA GLN A 38 6.70 -1.66 6.65
C GLN A 38 6.64 -3.06 7.27
N HIS A 39 5.44 -3.59 7.52
CA HIS A 39 5.24 -4.91 8.10
C HIS A 39 5.78 -6.03 7.20
N HIS A 40 5.47 -6.01 5.91
CA HIS A 40 5.83 -7.10 4.99
C HIS A 40 7.26 -7.00 4.43
N LEU A 41 7.82 -5.79 4.32
CA LEU A 41 9.17 -5.60 3.77
C LEU A 41 10.25 -5.48 4.85
N GLY A 42 9.89 -5.19 6.10
CA GLY A 42 10.85 -4.89 7.17
C GLY A 42 11.73 -6.06 7.60
N GLY A 43 11.26 -7.30 7.42
CA GLY A 43 11.99 -8.51 7.80
C GLY A 43 12.80 -9.17 6.67
N LEU A 44 12.74 -8.63 5.44
CA LEU A 44 13.37 -9.24 4.28
C LEU A 44 14.86 -8.90 4.20
N ALA A 45 15.66 -9.81 3.64
CA ALA A 45 17.05 -9.49 3.31
C ALA A 45 17.10 -8.37 2.25
N PRO A 46 18.18 -7.57 2.18
CA PRO A 46 18.23 -6.41 1.27
C PRO A 46 17.91 -6.74 -0.20
N SER A 47 18.42 -7.85 -0.73
CA SER A 47 18.16 -8.28 -2.12
C SER A 47 16.72 -8.74 -2.34
N GLU A 48 16.13 -9.42 -1.35
CA GLU A 48 14.73 -9.86 -1.40
C GLU A 48 13.78 -8.68 -1.28
N ARG A 49 14.11 -7.72 -0.41
CA ARG A 49 13.37 -6.47 -0.24
C ARG A 49 13.34 -5.67 -1.54
N GLU A 50 14.49 -5.51 -2.19
CA GLU A 50 14.60 -4.79 -3.46
C GLU A 50 13.72 -5.44 -4.54
N ARG A 51 13.83 -6.76 -4.70
CA ARG A 51 13.01 -7.52 -5.65
C ARG A 51 11.51 -7.41 -5.33
N ALA A 52 11.14 -7.44 -4.06
CA ALA A 52 9.75 -7.30 -3.63
C ALA A 52 9.20 -5.90 -3.93
N ILE A 53 10.00 -4.85 -3.72
CA ILE A 53 9.65 -3.47 -4.06
C ILE A 53 9.40 -3.32 -5.56
N ASP A 54 10.30 -3.84 -6.39
CA ASP A 54 10.15 -3.78 -7.85
C ASP A 54 8.88 -4.48 -8.32
N LEU A 55 8.63 -5.68 -7.79
CA LEU A 55 7.42 -6.43 -8.12
C LEU A 55 6.16 -5.65 -7.69
N LEU A 56 6.10 -5.19 -6.44
CA LEU A 56 4.96 -4.46 -5.92
C LEU A 56 4.68 -3.18 -6.71
N ALA A 57 5.72 -2.40 -7.01
CA ALA A 57 5.60 -1.17 -7.79
C ALA A 57 4.98 -1.43 -9.17
N ARG A 58 5.43 -2.50 -9.83
CA ARG A 58 4.92 -2.88 -11.15
C ARG A 58 3.48 -3.37 -11.10
N GLU A 59 3.13 -4.20 -10.13
CA GLU A 59 1.77 -4.72 -9.93
C GLU A 59 0.77 -3.63 -9.54
N ILE A 60 1.19 -2.66 -8.70
CA ILE A 60 0.34 -1.51 -8.36
C ILE A 60 0.12 -0.64 -9.61
N ALA A 61 1.18 -0.38 -10.38
CA ALA A 61 1.09 0.42 -11.60
C ALA A 61 0.21 -0.26 -12.68
N SER A 62 0.23 -1.60 -12.78
CA SER A 62 -0.60 -2.35 -13.73
C SER A 62 -2.09 -2.34 -13.34
N CYS A 63 -2.41 -2.17 -12.05
CA CYS A 63 -3.79 -2.07 -11.55
C CYS A 63 -4.45 -0.70 -11.84
N ARG A 64 -3.73 0.26 -12.43
CA ARG A 64 -4.23 1.62 -12.62
C ARG A 64 -5.42 1.67 -13.57
N VAL A 65 -6.53 2.24 -13.09
CA VAL A 65 -7.71 2.53 -13.92
C VAL A 65 -7.43 3.72 -14.84
N ARG A 66 -7.23 3.45 -16.14
CA ARG A 66 -6.98 4.49 -17.16
C ARG A 66 -8.23 5.22 -17.60
N ASN A 67 -9.34 4.50 -17.78
CA ASN A 67 -10.62 5.09 -18.15
C ASN A 67 -11.75 4.42 -17.35
N PRO A 68 -12.33 5.11 -16.36
CA PRO A 68 -13.40 4.54 -15.55
C PRO A 68 -14.70 4.32 -16.33
N PHE A 69 -14.91 5.02 -17.45
CA PHE A 69 -16.08 4.88 -18.33
C PHE A 69 -15.90 3.82 -19.42
N ARG A 70 -14.67 3.34 -19.61
CA ARG A 70 -14.34 2.25 -20.54
C ARG A 70 -13.39 1.26 -19.87
N PRO A 71 -13.87 0.54 -18.85
CA PRO A 71 -13.04 -0.42 -18.14
C PRO A 71 -12.61 -1.53 -19.10
N ILE A 72 -11.30 -1.70 -19.23
CA ILE A 72 -10.71 -2.76 -20.03
C ILE A 72 -10.50 -3.94 -19.07
N TRP A 73 -11.48 -4.84 -19.01
CA TRP A 73 -11.41 -6.02 -18.15
C TRP A 73 -10.54 -7.11 -18.80
N GLY A 74 -9.61 -7.68 -18.04
CA GLY A 74 -8.83 -8.86 -18.47
C GLY A 74 -7.71 -8.59 -19.47
N VAL A 75 -7.29 -7.34 -19.64
CA VAL A 75 -6.07 -6.99 -20.39
C VAL A 75 -5.03 -6.54 -19.37
N ASP A 76 -4.04 -7.39 -19.12
CA ASP A 76 -2.84 -7.00 -18.41
C ASP A 76 -2.11 -5.97 -19.28
N PHE A 77 -2.09 -4.74 -18.81
CA PHE A 77 -1.38 -3.66 -19.46
C PHE A 77 0.02 -3.54 -18.85
N GLU A 78 1.01 -3.36 -19.72
CA GLU A 78 2.40 -3.17 -19.32
C GLU A 78 2.62 -1.72 -18.82
N PRO A 79 2.81 -1.49 -17.51
CA PRO A 79 2.94 -0.15 -16.94
C PRO A 79 4.06 0.66 -17.59
N LEU A 80 3.84 1.98 -17.75
CA LEU A 80 4.91 2.86 -18.19
C LEU A 80 5.98 2.95 -17.10
N TYR A 81 7.23 3.12 -17.51
CA TYR A 81 8.35 3.26 -16.57
C TYR A 81 8.10 4.33 -15.48
N GLY A 82 7.58 5.50 -15.88
CA GLY A 82 7.24 6.57 -14.93
C GLY A 82 6.15 6.19 -13.94
N GLU A 83 5.19 5.35 -14.33
CA GLU A 83 4.15 4.83 -13.43
C GLU A 83 4.77 3.86 -12.41
N VAL A 84 5.66 2.96 -12.85
CA VAL A 84 6.37 2.05 -11.94
C VAL A 84 7.23 2.83 -10.95
N GLU A 85 8.01 3.80 -11.40
CA GLU A 85 8.84 4.65 -10.54
C GLU A 85 8.02 5.47 -9.55
N PHE A 86 6.82 5.90 -9.94
CA PHE A 86 5.90 6.59 -9.04
C PHE A 86 5.56 5.71 -7.84
N GLU A 87 5.08 4.49 -8.13
CA GLU A 87 4.62 3.54 -7.12
C GLU A 87 5.78 3.03 -6.29
N ARG A 88 6.94 2.79 -6.91
CA ARG A 88 8.17 2.38 -6.23
C ARG A 88 8.51 3.32 -5.07
N ARG A 89 8.50 4.64 -5.32
CA ARG A 89 8.76 5.65 -4.28
C ARG A 89 7.71 5.63 -3.16
N GLY A 90 6.47 5.25 -3.46
CA GLY A 90 5.40 5.09 -2.47
C GLY A 90 5.61 3.85 -1.60
N VAL A 91 6.02 2.72 -2.20
CA VAL A 91 6.36 1.49 -1.48
C VAL A 91 7.60 1.71 -0.59
N GLU A 92 8.62 2.39 -1.10
CA GLU A 92 9.86 2.68 -0.36
C GLU A 92 9.65 3.67 0.79
N ASN A 93 8.80 4.67 0.58
CA ASN A 93 8.48 5.69 1.57
C ASN A 93 6.96 5.85 1.73
N PRO A 94 6.30 4.97 2.51
CA PRO A 94 4.85 5.00 2.69
C PRO A 94 4.31 6.26 3.38
N SER A 95 5.16 7.01 4.11
CA SER A 95 4.79 8.29 4.71
C SER A 95 4.70 9.45 3.69
N ARG A 96 5.15 9.22 2.45
CA ARG A 96 5.15 10.25 1.40
C ARG A 96 3.71 10.55 0.97
N LYS A 97 3.33 11.84 1.01
CA LYS A 97 2.07 12.35 0.44
C LYS A 97 2.33 12.89 -0.98
N PRO A 98 1.97 12.17 -2.05
CA PRO A 98 2.12 12.71 -3.40
C PRO A 98 1.11 13.83 -3.65
N PHE A 99 1.58 14.97 -4.17
CA PHE A 99 0.71 16.12 -4.52
C PHE A 99 0.09 16.01 -5.92
N GLY A 100 0.42 14.95 -6.67
CA GLY A 100 -0.02 14.73 -8.04
C GLY A 100 0.99 13.93 -8.83
N ILE A 101 0.58 13.48 -10.00
CA ILE A 101 1.41 12.75 -10.95
C ILE A 101 1.54 13.63 -12.19
N ILE A 102 2.74 14.14 -12.47
CA ILE A 102 3.06 14.87 -13.71
C ILE A 102 4.14 14.07 -14.43
N TYR A 103 3.78 13.50 -15.57
CA TYR A 103 4.70 12.91 -16.54
C TYR A 103 4.34 13.49 -17.91
N ASP A 104 5.35 13.85 -18.71
CA ASP A 104 5.20 14.22 -20.13
C ASP A 104 4.84 13.01 -21.00
#